data_AF-A0A5P9IKS0-F1
#
_entry.id   AF-A0A5P9IKS0-F1
#
_cell.length_a   1.000
_cell.length_b   1.000
_cell.length_c   1.000
_cell.angle_alpha   90.00
_cell.angle_beta   90.00
_cell.angle_gamma   90.00
#
_symmetry.space_group_name_H-M   'P 1'
#
loop_
_entity.id
_entity.type
_entity.pdbx_description
1 polymer ?
#
loop_
_entity_poly.entity_id
_entity_poly.type
_entity_poly.pdbx_seq_one_letter_code
_entity_poly.pdbx_strand_id
1 'polypeptide(L)'
;MTSEDRESYALALRDMLHGDQEQGFNTMVELLKRERMAKWPLITVIPYYYAPADEVFVKPTTVKGILNYYEIEDIEYDPLPTYEFYRSFRERIIRMKGKVDSALGDNNAAFTWFLLMMAKKGA
;
A
#
# COMPACT_ATOMS: atom_id res chain seq x y z
N MET A 1 10.43 -9.42 -19.42
CA MET A 1 9.58 -8.33 -19.96
C MET A 1 10.00 -7.96 -21.37
N THR A 2 9.05 -8.02 -22.30
CA THR A 2 9.19 -7.57 -23.69
C THR A 2 9.15 -6.02 -23.79
N SER A 3 9.18 -5.47 -25.00
CA SER A 3 8.89 -4.03 -25.20
C SER A 3 7.42 -3.71 -24.89
N GLU A 4 6.52 -4.59 -25.30
CA GLU A 4 5.07 -4.47 -25.07
C GLU A 4 4.71 -4.55 -23.59
N ASP A 5 5.37 -5.42 -22.82
CA ASP A 5 5.18 -5.48 -21.35
C ASP A 5 5.60 -4.16 -20.68
N ARG A 6 6.68 -3.52 -21.17
CA ARG A 6 7.17 -2.25 -20.62
C ARG A 6 6.23 -1.10 -20.91
N GLU A 7 5.70 -1.04 -22.12
CA GLU A 7 4.66 -0.09 -22.50
C GLU A 7 3.39 -0.30 -21.68
N SER A 8 2.93 -1.55 -21.55
CA SER A 8 1.77 -1.91 -20.73
C SER A 8 1.97 -1.53 -19.27
N TYR A 9 3.17 -1.74 -18.71
CA TYR A 9 3.48 -1.34 -17.35
C TYR A 9 3.46 0.18 -17.17
N ALA A 10 3.98 0.95 -18.14
CA ALA A 10 3.95 2.41 -18.10
C ALA A 10 2.51 2.95 -18.17
N LEU A 11 1.67 2.36 -19.02
CA LEU A 11 0.24 2.69 -19.09
C LEU A 11 -0.49 2.34 -17.81
N ALA A 12 -0.25 1.15 -17.25
CA ALA A 12 -0.83 0.74 -15.98
C ALA A 12 -0.43 1.65 -14.82
N LEU A 13 0.83 2.10 -14.79
CA LEU A 13 1.29 3.08 -13.81
C LEU A 13 0.62 4.44 -14.00
N ARG A 14 0.42 4.90 -15.24
CA ARG A 14 -0.35 6.12 -15.51
C ARG A 14 -1.78 5.98 -14.97
N ASP A 15 -2.43 4.86 -15.22
CA ASP A 15 -3.80 4.61 -14.74
C ASP A 15 -3.84 4.54 -13.21
N MET A 16 -2.81 3.95 -12.57
CA MET A 16 -2.64 3.93 -11.12
C MET A 16 -2.56 5.34 -10.49
N LEU A 17 -1.96 6.32 -11.19
CA LEU A 17 -1.73 7.68 -10.68
C LEU A 17 -2.78 8.71 -11.12
N HIS A 18 -3.41 8.51 -12.28
CA HIS A 18 -4.24 9.52 -12.94
C HIS A 18 -5.53 8.98 -13.57
N GLY A 19 -5.79 7.68 -13.53
CA GLY A 19 -6.91 7.03 -14.20
C GLY A 19 -7.66 6.07 -13.29
N ASP A 20 -8.04 4.92 -13.85
CA ASP A 20 -8.64 3.84 -13.08
C ASP A 20 -7.54 3.14 -12.26
N GLN A 21 -7.52 3.47 -10.97
CA GLN A 21 -6.51 2.97 -10.05
C GLN A 21 -6.57 1.45 -9.87
N GLU A 22 -7.78 0.87 -9.85
CA GLU A 22 -7.94 -0.58 -9.69
C GLU A 22 -7.42 -1.32 -10.91
N GLN A 23 -7.78 -0.83 -12.10
CA GLN A 23 -7.28 -1.38 -13.35
C GLN A 23 -5.75 -1.30 -13.40
N GLY A 24 -5.17 -0.12 -13.13
CA GLY A 24 -3.73 0.08 -13.11
C GLY A 24 -3.02 -0.86 -12.14
N PHE A 25 -3.54 -0.98 -10.91
CA PHE A 25 -3.01 -1.88 -9.88
C PHE A 25 -3.00 -3.33 -10.37
N ASN A 26 -4.15 -3.83 -10.82
CA ASN A 26 -4.33 -5.23 -11.23
C ASN A 26 -3.44 -5.57 -12.45
N THR A 27 -3.33 -4.66 -13.43
CA THR A 27 -2.42 -4.83 -14.57
C THR A 27 -0.96 -4.85 -14.14
N MET A 28 -0.52 -3.97 -13.24
CA MET A 28 0.84 -3.99 -12.70
C MET A 28 1.16 -5.30 -11.97
N VAL A 29 0.22 -5.80 -11.16
CA VAL A 29 0.37 -7.09 -10.45
C VAL A 29 0.51 -8.23 -11.45
N GLU A 30 -0.35 -8.34 -12.46
CA GLU A 30 -0.28 -9.42 -13.43
C GLU A 30 1.01 -9.41 -14.26
N LEU A 31 1.49 -8.23 -14.67
CA LEU A 31 2.77 -8.11 -15.38
C LEU A 31 3.94 -8.54 -14.50
N LEU A 32 4.01 -8.05 -13.25
CA LEU A 32 5.11 -8.37 -12.35
C LEU A 32 5.06 -9.82 -11.83
N LYS A 33 3.87 -10.42 -11.76
CA LYS A 33 3.68 -11.81 -11.33
C LYS A 33 4.36 -12.80 -12.27
N ARG A 34 4.32 -12.54 -13.59
CA ARG A 34 5.02 -13.34 -14.62
C ARG A 34 6.52 -13.44 -14.36
N GLU A 35 7.10 -12.39 -13.77
CA GLU A 35 8.52 -12.28 -13.45
C GLU A 35 8.82 -12.59 -11.97
N ARG A 36 7.84 -13.07 -11.19
CA ARG A 36 7.96 -13.33 -9.73
C ARG A 36 8.32 -12.08 -8.91
N MET A 37 7.87 -10.92 -9.37
CA MET A 37 8.17 -9.60 -8.80
C MET A 37 6.92 -8.84 -8.32
N ALA A 38 5.74 -9.49 -8.33
CA ALA A 38 4.53 -8.93 -7.73
C ALA A 38 4.66 -8.88 -6.19
N LYS A 39 5.32 -7.83 -5.70
CA LYS A 39 5.59 -7.59 -4.27
C LYS A 39 4.99 -6.27 -3.85
N TRP A 40 4.37 -6.23 -2.68
CA TRP A 40 3.75 -5.05 -2.09
C TRP A 40 4.58 -3.75 -2.20
N PRO A 41 5.88 -3.74 -1.82
CA PRO A 41 6.67 -2.52 -1.94
C PRO A 41 6.83 -2.03 -3.38
N LEU A 42 6.95 -2.93 -4.36
CA LEU A 42 7.16 -2.54 -5.76
C LEU A 42 5.90 -1.93 -6.37
N ILE A 43 4.73 -2.45 -6.02
CA ILE A 43 3.44 -1.94 -6.49
C ILE A 43 3.12 -0.58 -5.84
N THR A 44 3.42 -0.42 -4.56
CA THR A 44 2.90 0.71 -3.76
C THR A 44 3.88 1.86 -3.55
N VAL A 45 5.17 1.70 -3.89
CA VAL A 45 6.17 2.75 -3.67
C VAL A 45 5.90 4.00 -4.51
N ILE A 46 5.58 3.86 -5.80
CA ILE A 46 5.39 5.02 -6.68
C ILE A 46 4.12 5.80 -6.31
N PRO A 47 2.93 5.18 -6.17
CA PRO A 47 1.73 5.90 -5.73
C PRO A 47 1.94 6.63 -4.40
N TYR A 48 2.61 5.99 -3.44
CA TYR A 48 2.96 6.62 -2.18
C TYR A 48 3.84 7.87 -2.35
N TYR A 49 4.93 7.81 -3.12
CA TYR A 49 5.78 8.99 -3.31
C TYR A 49 5.09 10.11 -4.10
N TYR A 50 4.17 9.75 -4.98
CA TYR A 50 3.37 10.70 -5.75
C TYR A 50 2.35 11.44 -4.87
N ALA A 51 1.65 10.74 -3.97
CA ALA A 51 0.62 11.32 -3.10
C ALA A 51 0.76 10.81 -1.65
N PRO A 52 1.78 11.26 -0.89
CA PRO A 52 2.15 10.65 0.40
C PRO A 52 1.13 10.89 1.54
N ALA A 53 0.24 11.87 1.38
CA ALA A 53 -0.84 12.12 2.32
C ALA A 53 -2.06 11.20 2.12
N ASP A 54 -2.24 10.69 0.90
CA ASP A 54 -3.42 9.95 0.45
C ASP A 54 -3.11 8.45 0.30
N GLU A 55 -1.94 8.12 -0.23
CA GLU A 55 -1.53 6.75 -0.51
C GLU A 55 -0.72 6.12 0.62
N VAL A 56 -0.70 4.79 0.66
CA VAL A 56 0.07 4.03 1.66
C VAL A 56 1.18 3.22 1.01
N PHE A 57 2.33 3.16 1.68
CA PHE A 57 3.40 2.23 1.33
C PHE A 57 3.24 0.92 2.11
N VAL A 58 3.04 -0.19 1.41
CA VAL A 58 2.76 -1.48 2.04
C VAL A 58 4.05 -2.27 2.23
N LYS A 59 4.48 -2.38 3.50
CA LYS A 59 5.56 -3.26 3.93
C LYS A 59 4.97 -4.42 4.75
N PRO A 60 5.18 -5.70 4.35
CA PRO A 60 4.54 -6.86 4.99
C PRO A 60 4.64 -6.90 6.52
N THR A 61 5.84 -6.70 7.07
CA THR A 61 6.06 -6.76 8.52
C THR A 61 5.41 -5.60 9.27
N THR A 62 5.36 -4.41 8.65
CA THR A 62 4.68 -3.24 9.20
C THR A 62 3.18 -3.49 9.28
N VAL A 63 2.58 -3.92 8.17
CA VAL A 63 1.14 -4.17 8.07
C VAL A 63 0.70 -5.25 9.06
N LYS A 64 1.36 -6.40 9.07
CA LYS A 64 1.02 -7.49 10.01
C LYS A 64 1.09 -7.06 11.46
N GLY A 65 2.11 -6.28 11.83
CA GLY A 65 2.25 -5.75 13.19
C GLY A 65 1.09 -4.81 13.56
N ILE A 66 0.67 -3.94 12.65
CA ILE A 66 -0.46 -3.04 12.85
C ILE A 66 -1.77 -3.82 12.97
N LEU A 67 -2.06 -4.71 12.01
CA LEU A 67 -3.32 -5.48 12.03
C LEU A 67 -3.48 -6.28 13.32
N ASN A 68 -2.42 -6.95 13.77
CA ASN A 68 -2.43 -7.73 14.98
C ASN A 68 -2.57 -6.89 16.26
N TYR A 69 -1.76 -5.83 16.40
CA TYR A 69 -1.75 -5.03 17.64
C TYR A 69 -3.01 -4.19 17.83
N TYR A 70 -3.61 -3.71 16.74
CA TYR A 70 -4.84 -2.92 16.78
C TYR A 70 -6.11 -3.75 16.55
N GLU A 71 -6.00 -5.09 16.57
CA GLU A 71 -7.12 -6.04 16.46
C GLU A 71 -8.02 -5.76 15.25
N ILE A 72 -7.40 -5.49 14.09
CA ILE A 72 -8.11 -5.20 12.84
C ILE A 72 -8.38 -6.54 12.14
N GLU A 73 -9.55 -7.12 12.42
CA GLU A 73 -9.95 -8.44 11.91
C GLU A 73 -10.72 -8.38 10.58
N ASP A 74 -11.21 -7.21 10.18
CA ASP A 74 -11.98 -7.02 8.95
C ASP A 74 -11.11 -6.92 7.68
N ILE A 75 -9.78 -7.02 7.82
CA ILE A 75 -8.82 -6.92 6.72
C ILE A 75 -7.80 -8.06 6.85
N GLU A 76 -7.77 -8.98 5.88
CA GLU A 76 -6.83 -10.09 5.84
C GLU A 76 -5.62 -9.78 4.94
N TYR A 77 -4.41 -9.96 5.46
CA TYR A 77 -3.19 -9.77 4.67
C TYR A 77 -2.89 -11.00 3.79
N ASP A 78 -2.68 -10.77 2.49
CA ASP A 78 -2.13 -11.76 1.56
C ASP A 78 -0.74 -11.33 1.04
N PRO A 79 0.25 -12.23 0.89
CA PRO A 79 1.53 -11.92 0.26
C PRO A 79 1.45 -11.43 -1.20
N LEU A 80 0.48 -11.90 -1.98
CA LEU A 80 0.17 -11.44 -3.33
C LEU A 80 -0.63 -10.13 -3.24
N PRO A 81 -0.17 -9.04 -3.88
CA PRO A 81 -0.89 -7.79 -3.82
C PRO A 81 -2.28 -7.87 -4.45
N THR A 82 -3.29 -7.40 -3.74
CA THR A 82 -4.67 -7.23 -4.24
C THR A 82 -5.11 -5.79 -4.05
N TYR A 83 -5.88 -5.25 -4.99
CA TYR A 83 -6.36 -3.88 -4.89
C TYR A 83 -7.33 -3.70 -3.72
N GLU A 84 -8.18 -4.71 -3.45
CA GLU A 84 -9.11 -4.69 -2.33
C GLU A 84 -8.39 -4.51 -0.98
N PHE A 85 -7.33 -5.29 -0.74
CA PHE A 85 -6.52 -5.11 0.47
C PHE A 85 -5.90 -3.72 0.51
N TYR A 86 -5.31 -3.27 -0.61
CA TYR A 86 -4.63 -1.97 -0.69
C TYR A 86 -5.57 -0.82 -0.31
N ARG A 87 -6.76 -0.80 -0.91
CA ARG A 87 -7.81 0.18 -0.67
C ARG A 87 -8.27 0.15 0.79
N SER A 88 -8.64 -1.03 1.29
CA SER A 88 -9.15 -1.20 2.66
C SER A 88 -8.11 -0.79 3.71
N PHE A 89 -6.85 -1.17 3.52
CA PHE A 89 -5.75 -0.79 4.40
C PHE A 89 -5.49 0.73 4.34
N ARG A 90 -5.44 1.33 3.14
CA ARG A 90 -5.29 2.78 2.97
C ARG A 90 -6.38 3.55 3.72
N GLU A 91 -7.63 3.19 3.51
CA GLU A 91 -8.77 3.82 4.18
C GLU A 91 -8.70 3.66 5.71
N ARG A 92 -8.29 2.49 6.21
CA ARG A 92 -8.08 2.25 7.64
C ARG A 92 -7.01 3.20 8.21
N ILE A 93 -5.87 3.33 7.53
CA ILE A 93 -4.77 4.22 7.95
C ILE A 93 -5.22 5.68 7.95
N ILE A 94 -5.91 6.14 6.90
CA ILE A 94 -6.44 7.52 6.85
C ILE A 94 -7.43 7.77 7.99
N ARG A 95 -8.35 6.83 8.25
CA ARG A 95 -9.31 6.94 9.37
C ARG A 95 -8.61 6.99 10.73
N MET A 96 -7.54 6.22 10.93
CA MET A 96 -6.76 6.25 12.16
C MET A 96 -5.99 7.57 12.30
N LYS A 97 -5.39 8.06 11.20
CA LYS A 97 -4.66 9.33 11.16
C LYS A 97 -5.57 10.52 11.50
N GLY A 98 -6.81 10.51 11.00
CA GLY A 98 -7.80 11.55 11.32
C GLY A 98 -8.29 11.58 12.77
N LYS A 99 -7.90 10.62 13.61
CA LYS A 99 -8.25 10.55 15.04
C LYS A 99 -7.10 11.00 15.96
N VAL A 100 -5.96 11.36 15.40
CA VAL A 100 -4.78 11.79 16.16
C VAL A 100 -4.41 13.22 15.82
N ASP A 101 -3.57 13.84 16.66
CA ASP A 101 -3.02 15.17 16.39
C ASP A 101 -2.23 15.17 15.06
N SER A 102 -2.38 16.23 14.27
CA SER A 102 -1.65 16.39 13.00
C SER A 102 -0.13 16.28 13.15
N ALA A 103 0.43 16.63 14.30
CA ALA A 103 1.86 16.50 14.59
C ALA A 103 2.36 15.03 14.61
N LEU A 104 1.45 14.06 14.70
CA LEU A 104 1.78 12.62 14.70
C LEU A 104 1.84 12.01 13.29
N GLY A 105 1.58 12.78 12.22
CA GLY A 105 1.71 12.23 10.87
C GLY A 105 1.53 13.22 9.72
N ASP A 106 2.64 13.80 9.24
CA ASP A 106 2.69 14.59 8.01
C ASP A 106 2.35 13.76 6.75
N ASN A 107 2.70 12.46 6.77
CA ASN A 107 2.39 11.52 5.69
C ASN A 107 2.08 10.11 6.22
N ASN A 108 1.50 9.27 5.36
CA ASN A 108 1.03 7.94 5.75
C ASN A 108 2.17 6.94 6.04
N ALA A 109 3.36 7.10 5.47
CA ALA A 109 4.49 6.22 5.81
C ALA A 109 5.03 6.52 7.21
N ALA A 110 5.17 7.79 7.58
CA ALA A 110 5.55 8.19 8.93
C ALA A 110 4.53 7.69 9.95
N PHE A 111 3.24 7.85 9.65
CA PHE A 111 2.17 7.39 10.53
C PHE A 111 2.12 5.86 10.68
N THR A 112 2.21 5.09 9.59
CA THR A 112 2.26 3.62 9.68
C THR A 112 3.51 3.12 10.40
N TRP A 113 4.64 3.79 10.25
CA TRP A 113 5.85 3.50 11.03
C TRP A 113 5.64 3.78 12.53
N PHE A 114 5.04 4.91 12.88
CA PHE A 114 4.68 5.23 14.26
C PHE A 114 3.78 4.14 14.88
N LEU A 115 2.73 3.72 14.18
CA LEU A 115 1.86 2.63 14.62
C LEU A 115 2.64 1.32 14.86
N LEU A 116 3.56 0.96 13.97
CA LEU A 116 4.42 -0.21 14.17
C LEU A 116 5.33 -0.07 15.39
N MET A 117 5.88 1.13 15.65
CA MET A 117 6.71 1.37 16.82
C MET A 117 5.93 1.22 18.13
N MET A 118 4.66 1.64 18.14
CA MET A 118 3.75 1.40 19.27
C MET A 118 3.47 -0.09 19.43
N ALA A 119 3.17 -0.80 18.34
CA ALA A 119 2.95 -2.24 18.36
C ALA A 119 4.15 -3.04 18.88
N LYS A 120 5.38 -2.60 18.60
CA LYS A 120 6.60 -3.23 19.11
C LYS A 120 6.90 -2.92 20.57
N LYS A 121 6.47 -1.75 21.08
CA LYS A 121 6.70 -1.35 22.48
C LYS A 121 5.68 -1.94 23.45
N GLY A 122 4.48 -2.26 22.96
CA GLY A 122 3.43 -2.88 23.77
C GLY A 122 3.42 -4.42 23.75
N ALA A 123 4.43 -5.06 23.13
CA ALA A 123 4.61 -6.50 23.04
C ALA A 123 5.72 -7.01 23.96
#